data_AF-A0A0J1HFC6-F1
#
_entry.id   AF-A0A0J1HFC6-F1
#
_cell.length_a   1.000
_cell.length_b   1.000
_cell.length_c   1.000
_cell.angle_alpha   90.00
_cell.angle_beta   90.00
_cell.angle_gamma   90.00
#
_symmetry.space_group_name_H-M   'P 1'
#
loop_
_entity.id
_entity.type
_entity.pdbx_description
1 polymer ?
#
loop_
_entity_poly.entity_id
_entity_poly.type
_entity_poly.pdbx_seq_one_letter_code
_entity_poly.pdbx_strand_id
1 'polypeptide(L)'
;MKWLTRLNAICCLFFSVSLMSQPLPINQFNALQVLSHFNVSTIELPVYIERNEANLYGQDANHNSLRDDFEQYILEHYQQPEHVAMAILAAQTWKRLLEVTASQQSGSFTRLKLISEIQAIKQCFRQLETHQPEFHSASFAYFNTPQRADARKQAEQHLSSWRQQYRQVKLIEDSQPPCQVFKRLMQQFLPATQETLHLAADSVMEPTPHLTQ
;
A
#
# COMPACT_ATOMS: atom_id res chain seq x y z
N MET A 1 -45.81 -33.84 43.96
CA MET A 1 -45.44 -32.40 43.90
C MET A 1 -44.00 -32.34 43.37
N LYS A 2 -43.76 -32.17 42.05
CA LYS A 2 -43.41 -30.88 41.36
C LYS A 2 -42.58 -29.97 42.28
N TRP A 3 -41.33 -29.60 42.02
CA TRP A 3 -40.78 -28.98 40.79
C TRP A 3 -39.26 -29.18 40.62
N LEU A 4 -38.83 -29.17 39.36
CA LEU A 4 -37.45 -28.98 38.88
C LEU A 4 -36.92 -27.57 39.22
N THR A 5 -35.60 -27.44 39.34
CA THR A 5 -34.88 -26.35 38.65
C THR A 5 -33.44 -26.74 38.38
N ARG A 6 -33.14 -26.92 37.09
CA ARG A 6 -31.80 -26.85 36.52
C ARG A 6 -31.41 -25.37 36.46
N LEU A 7 -30.19 -25.01 36.81
CA LEU A 7 -29.60 -23.74 36.38
C LEU A 7 -28.28 -24.00 35.69
N ASN A 8 -28.28 -23.56 34.43
CA ASN A 8 -27.31 -23.77 33.40
C ASN A 8 -25.95 -23.16 33.76
N ALA A 9 -24.90 -23.96 33.57
CA ALA A 9 -23.57 -23.45 33.33
C ALA A 9 -23.55 -22.76 31.96
N ILE A 10 -23.79 -21.44 31.95
CA ILE A 10 -23.45 -20.61 30.80
C ILE A 10 -21.95 -20.37 30.92
N CYS A 11 -21.19 -21.33 30.41
CA CYS A 11 -19.78 -21.16 30.14
C CYS A 11 -19.69 -20.08 29.06
N CYS A 12 -19.32 -18.86 29.47
CA CYS A 12 -18.92 -17.79 28.56
C CYS A 12 -17.69 -18.26 27.79
N LEU A 13 -17.91 -18.99 26.70
CA LEU A 13 -16.99 -19.06 25.59
C LEU A 13 -16.91 -17.64 25.03
N PHE A 14 -16.06 -16.81 25.63
CA PHE A 14 -15.41 -15.75 24.90
C PHE A 14 -14.64 -16.45 23.79
N PHE A 15 -15.29 -16.66 22.65
CA PHE A 15 -14.60 -16.68 21.38
C PHE A 15 -13.95 -15.30 21.28
N SER A 16 -12.74 -15.19 21.80
CA SER A 16 -11.76 -14.25 21.30
C SER A 16 -11.62 -14.62 19.82
N VAL A 17 -12.48 -14.03 18.99
CA VAL A 17 -12.18 -13.88 17.57
C VAL A 17 -10.93 -13.02 17.60
N SER A 18 -9.77 -13.68 17.69
CA SER A 18 -8.50 -13.12 17.31
C SER A 18 -8.66 -12.88 15.83
N LEU A 19 -9.27 -11.74 15.48
CA LEU A 19 -9.21 -11.19 14.15
C LEU A 19 -7.72 -10.94 13.98
N MET A 20 -7.01 -11.92 13.43
CA MET A 20 -5.57 -11.83 13.27
C MET A 20 -5.36 -10.71 12.26
N SER A 21 -4.93 -9.55 12.74
CA SER A 21 -4.37 -8.52 11.87
C SER A 21 -3.32 -9.20 11.02
N GLN A 22 -3.53 -9.25 9.71
CA GLN A 22 -2.54 -9.84 8.82
C GLN A 22 -1.28 -8.98 8.92
N PRO A 23 -0.10 -9.58 9.20
CA PRO A 23 1.11 -8.81 9.36
C PRO A 23 1.40 -8.07 8.05
N LEU A 24 1.79 -6.80 8.18
CA LEU A 24 2.27 -6.01 7.06
C LEU A 24 3.46 -6.76 6.42
N PRO A 25 3.49 -6.97 5.09
CA PRO A 25 4.58 -7.71 4.45
C PRO A 25 5.83 -6.81 4.22
N ILE A 26 6.01 -5.83 5.11
CA ILE A 26 7.14 -4.92 5.19
C ILE A 26 7.78 -5.18 6.55
N ASN A 27 9.07 -5.45 6.56
CA ASN A 27 9.87 -5.57 7.78
C ASN A 27 10.88 -4.41 7.85
N GLN A 28 11.53 -4.23 8.98
CA GLN A 28 12.47 -3.12 9.16
C GLN A 28 13.54 -3.05 8.06
N PHE A 29 14.08 -4.18 7.61
CA PHE A 29 15.12 -4.21 6.58
C PHE A 29 14.61 -3.67 5.24
N ASN A 30 13.48 -4.18 4.75
CA ASN A 30 12.95 -3.75 3.47
C ASN A 30 12.29 -2.36 3.55
N ALA A 31 11.81 -1.95 4.73
CA ALA A 31 11.37 -0.58 4.99
C ALA A 31 12.52 0.40 4.79
N LEU A 32 13.69 0.14 5.38
CA LEU A 32 14.87 0.98 5.22
C LEU A 32 15.34 1.04 3.76
N GLN A 33 15.20 -0.05 2.99
CA GLN A 33 15.46 -0.04 1.55
C GLN A 33 14.50 0.88 0.79
N VAL A 34 13.20 0.89 1.13
CA VAL A 34 12.22 1.83 0.55
C VAL A 34 12.59 3.26 0.90
N LEU A 35 12.84 3.57 2.17
CA LEU A 35 13.23 4.93 2.59
C LEU A 35 14.50 5.40 1.86
N SER A 36 15.50 4.52 1.75
CA SER A 36 16.74 4.83 1.02
C SER A 36 16.51 5.02 -0.48
N HIS A 37 15.64 4.23 -1.11
CA HIS A 37 15.33 4.38 -2.54
C HIS A 37 14.71 5.76 -2.84
N PHE A 38 13.84 6.23 -1.95
CA PHE A 38 13.18 7.53 -2.08
C PHE A 38 13.93 8.65 -1.34
N ASN A 39 15.18 8.47 -0.90
CA ASN A 39 15.93 9.48 -0.15
C ASN A 39 15.10 10.16 0.97
N VAL A 40 14.31 9.38 1.71
CA VAL A 40 13.42 9.93 2.76
C VAL A 40 14.17 10.03 4.07
N SER A 41 14.36 11.25 4.55
CA SER A 41 14.88 11.52 5.89
C SER A 41 14.60 12.95 6.33
N THR A 42 14.61 13.20 7.64
CA THR A 42 14.42 14.55 8.18
C THR A 42 15.52 15.54 7.77
N ILE A 43 16.70 15.06 7.37
CA ILE A 43 17.82 15.90 6.91
C ILE A 43 17.63 16.32 5.44
N GLU A 44 16.93 15.50 4.65
CA GLU A 44 16.64 15.80 3.24
C GLU A 44 15.44 16.73 3.07
N LEU A 45 14.64 16.95 4.11
CA LEU A 45 13.51 17.88 4.06
C LEU A 45 13.99 19.34 3.95
N PRO A 46 13.32 20.19 3.16
CA PRO A 46 13.65 21.60 3.09
C PRO A 46 13.37 22.30 4.42
N VAL A 47 14.17 23.33 4.73
CA VAL A 47 14.02 24.15 5.96
C VAL A 47 12.64 24.79 6.06
N TYR A 48 12.05 25.12 4.90
CA TYR A 48 10.70 25.65 4.80
C TYR A 48 9.88 24.78 3.87
N ILE A 49 8.72 24.33 4.37
CA ILE A 49 7.74 23.55 3.62
C ILE A 49 6.56 24.46 3.33
N GLU A 50 6.37 24.80 2.06
CA GLU A 50 5.22 25.59 1.64
C GLU A 50 3.96 24.72 1.71
N ARG A 51 3.00 25.14 2.53
CA ARG A 51 1.65 24.56 2.52
C ARG A 51 0.85 25.19 1.38
N ASN A 52 1.28 24.97 0.14
CA ASN A 52 0.53 25.45 -1.01
C ASN A 52 -0.75 24.63 -1.16
N GLU A 53 -1.87 25.20 -0.73
CA GLU A 53 -3.15 24.51 -0.69
C GLU A 53 -3.83 24.38 -2.07
N ALA A 54 -3.37 25.16 -3.07
CA ALA A 54 -3.99 25.30 -4.39
C ALA A 54 -3.41 24.37 -5.47
N ASN A 55 -2.32 23.65 -5.16
CA ASN A 55 -1.73 22.67 -6.06
C ASN A 55 -2.10 21.24 -5.65
N LEU A 56 -2.66 20.49 -6.61
CA LEU A 56 -3.03 19.08 -6.47
C LEU A 56 -1.81 18.20 -6.13
N TYR A 57 -0.66 18.46 -6.74
CA TYR A 57 0.57 17.68 -6.54
C TYR A 57 1.48 18.24 -5.44
N GLY A 58 1.27 19.50 -5.05
CA GLY A 58 2.09 20.23 -4.11
C GLY A 58 3.56 20.39 -4.52
N GLN A 59 4.42 20.59 -3.52
CA GLN A 59 5.86 20.83 -3.70
C GLN A 59 6.65 19.57 -3.31
N ASP A 60 7.70 19.30 -4.10
CA ASP A 60 8.70 18.25 -3.89
C ASP A 60 10.07 18.93 -4.13
N ALA A 61 10.54 19.66 -3.12
CA ALA A 61 11.74 20.49 -3.24
C ALA A 61 13.03 19.68 -3.18
N ASN A 62 13.01 18.53 -2.49
CA ASN A 62 14.13 17.60 -2.41
C ASN A 62 14.16 16.60 -3.59
N HIS A 63 13.20 16.70 -4.52
CA HIS A 63 13.12 15.94 -5.77
C HIS A 63 13.11 14.42 -5.56
N ASN A 64 12.49 13.99 -4.47
CA ASN A 64 12.47 12.59 -4.06
C ASN A 64 11.19 11.86 -4.49
N SER A 65 10.37 12.51 -5.31
CA SER A 65 9.07 12.05 -5.80
C SER A 65 7.98 11.95 -4.74
N LEU A 66 8.18 12.55 -3.56
CA LEU A 66 7.19 12.73 -2.53
C LEU A 66 6.92 14.22 -2.32
N ARG A 67 5.71 14.52 -1.84
CA ARG A 67 5.35 15.88 -1.50
C ARG A 67 5.91 16.21 -0.12
N ASP A 68 6.59 17.34 0.03
CA ASP A 68 7.35 17.69 1.23
C ASP A 68 6.46 17.74 2.50
N ASP A 69 5.24 18.30 2.39
CA ASP A 69 4.27 18.36 3.51
C ASP A 69 3.79 16.97 3.95
N PHE A 70 3.71 16.03 3.01
CA PHE A 70 3.33 14.65 3.28
C PHE A 70 4.50 13.87 3.87
N GLU A 71 5.71 14.03 3.33
CA GLU A 71 6.92 13.42 3.87
C GLU A 71 7.17 13.88 5.32
N GLN A 72 7.05 15.17 5.58
CA GLN A 72 7.10 15.71 6.94
C GLN A 72 6.08 15.03 7.85
N TYR A 73 4.82 14.96 7.41
CA TYR A 73 3.76 14.36 8.21
C TYR A 73 4.08 12.91 8.60
N ILE A 74 4.51 12.07 7.66
CA ILE A 74 4.77 10.65 7.94
C ILE A 74 6.00 10.46 8.84
N LEU A 75 7.03 11.32 8.70
CA LEU A 75 8.22 11.27 9.57
C LEU A 75 7.92 11.74 11.00
N GLU A 76 6.99 12.67 11.18
CA GLU A 76 6.58 13.17 12.50
C GLU A 76 5.63 12.20 13.24
N HIS A 77 4.76 11.50 12.52
CA HIS A 77 3.65 10.76 13.14
C HIS A 77 3.83 9.23 13.14
N TYR A 78 4.63 8.67 12.23
CA TYR A 78 4.83 7.22 12.17
C TYR A 78 6.11 6.81 12.88
N GLN A 79 5.95 6.06 13.97
CA GLN A 79 7.06 5.61 14.82
C GLN A 79 7.83 4.43 14.23
N GLN A 80 7.18 3.62 13.38
CA GLN A 80 7.76 2.41 12.80
C GLN A 80 8.17 2.69 11.34
N PRO A 81 9.42 2.36 10.94
CA PRO A 81 9.87 2.56 9.56
C PRO A 81 9.00 1.78 8.56
N GLU A 82 8.42 0.66 8.97
CA GLU A 82 7.48 -0.12 8.16
C GLU A 82 6.23 0.68 7.78
N HIS A 83 5.70 1.49 8.71
CA HIS A 83 4.57 2.36 8.45
C HIS A 83 4.96 3.54 7.56
N VAL A 84 6.16 4.10 7.73
CA VAL A 84 6.71 5.14 6.84
C VAL A 84 6.83 4.61 5.41
N ALA A 85 7.47 3.45 5.23
CA ALA A 85 7.60 2.79 3.93
C ALA A 85 6.25 2.47 3.29
N MET A 86 5.29 1.97 4.08
CA MET A 86 3.91 1.75 3.62
C MET A 86 3.26 3.05 3.11
N ALA A 87 3.43 4.16 3.82
CA ALA A 87 2.90 5.47 3.44
C ALA A 87 3.51 5.97 2.12
N ILE A 88 4.83 5.83 1.96
CA ILE A 88 5.57 6.18 0.74
C ILE A 88 5.02 5.40 -0.46
N LEU A 89 4.90 4.07 -0.34
CA LEU A 89 4.37 3.22 -1.41
C LEU A 89 2.90 3.56 -1.75
N ALA A 90 2.10 3.87 -0.73
CA ALA A 90 0.74 4.34 -0.93
C ALA A 90 0.70 5.69 -1.67
N ALA A 91 1.56 6.64 -1.31
CA ALA A 91 1.69 7.93 -1.95
C ALA A 91 2.04 7.82 -3.43
N GLN A 92 2.98 6.95 -3.80
CA GLN A 92 3.27 6.68 -5.22
C GLN A 92 2.04 6.15 -5.98
N THR A 93 1.22 5.34 -5.32
CA THR A 93 -0.01 4.80 -5.92
C THR A 93 -1.08 5.89 -6.05
N TRP A 94 -1.20 6.79 -5.07
CA TRP A 94 -2.10 7.93 -5.12
C TRP A 94 -1.68 8.99 -6.15
N LYS A 95 -0.38 9.23 -6.33
CA LYS A 95 0.14 10.06 -7.42
C LYS A 95 -0.29 9.50 -8.78
N ARG A 96 -0.08 8.20 -9.01
CA ARG A 96 -0.57 7.49 -10.21
C ARG A 96 -2.08 7.57 -10.40
N LEU A 97 -2.86 7.50 -9.30
CA LEU A 97 -4.32 7.67 -9.35
C LEU A 97 -4.71 9.02 -9.94
N LEU A 98 -4.06 10.10 -9.49
CA LEU A 98 -4.34 11.45 -9.98
C LEU A 98 -3.92 11.61 -11.44
N GLU A 99 -2.75 11.10 -11.81
CA GLU A 99 -2.22 11.14 -13.19
C GLU A 99 -3.08 10.37 -14.19
N VAL A 100 -3.52 9.15 -13.84
CA VAL A 100 -4.38 8.30 -14.69
C VAL A 100 -5.79 8.87 -14.81
N THR A 101 -6.26 9.59 -13.80
CA THR A 101 -7.57 10.26 -13.86
C THR A 101 -7.50 11.52 -14.72
N ALA A 102 -6.39 12.25 -14.67
CA ALA A 102 -6.15 13.41 -15.52
C ALA A 102 -5.87 13.01 -16.99
N SER A 103 -5.24 11.86 -17.23
CA SER A 103 -4.88 11.39 -18.56
C SER A 103 -5.88 10.35 -19.13
N GLN A 104 -6.46 10.66 -20.28
CA GLN A 104 -7.36 9.70 -20.96
C GLN A 104 -6.63 8.50 -21.59
N GLN A 105 -5.29 8.49 -21.61
CA GLN A 105 -4.48 7.59 -22.46
C GLN A 105 -4.01 6.27 -21.83
N SER A 106 -4.29 5.98 -20.55
CA SER A 106 -3.83 4.72 -19.95
C SER A 106 -4.65 3.50 -20.43
N GLY A 107 -3.99 2.38 -20.72
CA GLY A 107 -4.64 1.12 -21.09
C GLY A 107 -5.58 0.56 -20.00
N SER A 108 -6.58 -0.21 -20.42
CA SER A 108 -7.62 -0.78 -19.54
C SER A 108 -7.05 -1.67 -18.43
N PHE A 109 -6.05 -2.50 -18.72
CA PHE A 109 -5.39 -3.36 -17.73
C PHE A 109 -4.68 -2.55 -16.64
N THR A 110 -3.94 -1.50 -17.02
CA THR A 110 -3.24 -0.61 -16.07
C THR A 110 -4.23 0.06 -15.12
N ARG A 111 -5.39 0.51 -15.64
CA ARG A 111 -6.46 1.06 -14.81
C ARG A 111 -7.03 0.02 -13.85
N LEU A 112 -7.32 -1.19 -14.31
CA LEU A 112 -7.85 -2.26 -13.45
C LEU A 112 -6.88 -2.65 -12.33
N LYS A 113 -5.58 -2.77 -12.65
CA LYS A 113 -4.55 -3.00 -11.64
C LYS A 113 -4.50 -1.89 -10.61
N LEU A 114 -4.53 -0.63 -11.05
CA LEU A 114 -4.54 0.53 -10.15
C LEU A 114 -5.78 0.56 -9.26
N ILE A 115 -6.96 0.20 -9.78
CA ILE A 115 -8.19 0.07 -8.99
C ILE A 115 -8.00 -0.93 -7.86
N SER A 116 -7.50 -2.12 -8.19
CA SER A 116 -7.26 -3.19 -7.20
C SER A 116 -6.22 -2.76 -6.16
N GLU A 117 -5.14 -2.09 -6.57
CA GLU A 117 -4.12 -1.53 -5.68
C GLU A 117 -4.71 -0.52 -4.69
N ILE A 118 -5.49 0.46 -5.17
CA ILE A 118 -6.13 1.47 -4.31
C ILE A 118 -7.11 0.84 -3.32
N GLN A 119 -7.92 -0.14 -3.76
CA GLN A 119 -8.87 -0.83 -2.88
C GLN A 119 -8.14 -1.62 -1.79
N ALA A 120 -7.08 -2.36 -2.15
CA ALA A 120 -6.28 -3.12 -1.21
C ALA A 120 -5.55 -2.21 -0.20
N ILE A 121 -4.98 -1.08 -0.64
CA ILE A 121 -4.39 -0.06 0.23
C ILE A 121 -5.42 0.45 1.25
N LYS A 122 -6.60 0.88 0.79
CA LYS A 122 -7.67 1.39 1.68
C LYS A 122 -8.18 0.34 2.68
N GLN A 123 -8.22 -0.92 2.28
CA GLN A 123 -8.61 -2.02 3.17
C GLN A 123 -7.52 -2.33 4.19
N CYS A 124 -6.24 -2.35 3.78
CA CYS A 124 -5.12 -2.57 4.68
C CYS A 124 -5.02 -1.45 5.74
N PHE A 125 -5.10 -0.18 5.34
CA PHE A 125 -5.10 0.94 6.30
C PHE A 125 -6.22 0.80 7.33
N ARG A 126 -7.46 0.50 6.90
CA ARG A 126 -8.60 0.29 7.82
C ARG A 126 -8.39 -0.90 8.77
N GLN A 127 -7.78 -1.98 8.28
CA GLN A 127 -7.43 -3.11 9.13
C GLN A 127 -6.41 -2.66 10.19
N LEU A 128 -5.36 -1.94 9.81
CA LEU A 128 -4.36 -1.45 10.78
C LEU A 128 -4.97 -0.51 11.82
N GLU A 129 -5.78 0.47 11.41
CA GLU A 129 -6.50 1.39 12.32
C GLU A 129 -7.38 0.64 13.34
N THR A 130 -7.98 -0.49 12.94
CA THR A 130 -8.81 -1.30 13.84
C THR A 130 -7.99 -2.01 14.92
N HIS A 131 -6.75 -2.39 14.64
CA HIS A 131 -5.90 -3.17 15.56
C HIS A 131 -4.86 -2.31 16.30
N GLN A 132 -4.57 -1.12 15.77
CA GLN A 132 -3.63 -0.16 16.32
C GLN A 132 -4.34 1.20 16.41
N PRO A 133 -5.00 1.53 17.54
CA PRO A 133 -5.80 2.76 17.66
C PRO A 133 -5.01 4.07 17.44
N GLU A 134 -3.71 4.05 17.74
CA GLU A 134 -2.79 5.19 17.52
C GLU A 134 -2.35 5.33 16.06
N PHE A 135 -2.63 4.33 15.22
CA PHE A 135 -2.33 4.36 13.81
C PHE A 135 -3.45 5.08 13.07
N HIS A 136 -3.10 6.08 12.27
CA HIS A 136 -4.03 6.80 11.41
C HIS A 136 -3.59 6.69 9.95
N SER A 137 -4.52 6.47 9.02
CA SER A 137 -4.21 6.30 7.60
C SER A 137 -3.51 7.52 7.00
N ALA A 138 -2.35 7.35 6.39
CA ALA A 138 -1.64 8.44 5.71
C ALA A 138 -2.47 9.14 4.61
N SER A 139 -3.60 8.56 4.19
CA SER A 139 -4.48 9.15 3.18
C SER A 139 -5.05 10.51 3.59
N PHE A 140 -5.27 10.80 4.87
CA PHE A 140 -5.77 12.13 5.26
C PHE A 140 -4.69 13.20 5.11
N ALA A 141 -3.43 12.86 5.36
CA ALA A 141 -2.29 13.76 5.17
C ALA A 141 -1.97 13.94 3.68
N TYR A 142 -2.10 12.88 2.88
CA TYR A 142 -1.88 12.98 1.44
C TYR A 142 -2.97 13.81 0.75
N PHE A 143 -4.23 13.66 1.16
CA PHE A 143 -5.36 14.41 0.62
C PHE A 143 -5.86 15.48 1.62
N ASN A 144 -4.92 16.26 2.16
CA ASN A 144 -5.10 17.22 3.25
C ASN A 144 -5.78 18.55 2.88
N THR A 145 -6.06 18.81 1.59
CA THR A 145 -6.76 20.03 1.14
C THR A 145 -8.09 19.68 0.49
N PRO A 146 -9.08 20.60 0.49
CA PRO A 146 -10.36 20.36 -0.18
C PRO A 146 -10.20 19.95 -1.66
N GLN A 147 -9.31 20.63 -2.39
CA GLN A 147 -9.02 20.31 -3.79
C GLN A 147 -8.46 18.89 -3.97
N ARG A 148 -7.51 18.48 -3.12
CA ARG A 148 -6.92 17.12 -3.16
C ARG A 148 -7.95 16.06 -2.78
N ALA A 149 -8.78 16.33 -1.78
CA ALA A 149 -9.86 15.44 -1.37
C ALA A 149 -10.92 15.27 -2.47
N ASP A 150 -11.30 16.36 -3.14
CA ASP A 150 -12.22 16.33 -4.27
C ASP A 150 -11.64 15.59 -5.46
N ALA A 151 -10.36 15.83 -5.79
CA ALA A 151 -9.66 15.11 -6.85
C ALA A 151 -9.60 13.60 -6.56
N ARG A 152 -9.31 13.19 -5.31
CA ARG A 152 -9.41 11.78 -4.89
C ARG A 152 -10.81 11.24 -5.13
N LYS A 153 -11.85 11.96 -4.68
CA LYS A 153 -13.24 11.51 -4.79
C LYS A 153 -13.63 11.31 -6.26
N GLN A 154 -13.29 12.26 -7.12
CA GLN A 154 -13.55 12.17 -8.56
C GLN A 154 -12.79 11.00 -9.20
N ALA A 155 -11.51 10.83 -8.86
CA ALA A 155 -10.69 9.72 -9.32
C ALA A 155 -11.27 8.36 -8.90
N GLU A 156 -11.66 8.20 -7.63
CA GLU A 156 -12.28 6.98 -7.13
C GLU A 156 -13.64 6.71 -7.78
N GLN A 157 -14.45 7.73 -8.04
CA GLN A 157 -15.72 7.60 -8.76
C GLN A 157 -15.51 7.14 -10.20
N HIS A 158 -14.56 7.74 -10.91
CA HIS A 158 -14.20 7.33 -12.27
C HIS A 158 -13.65 5.90 -12.30
N LEU A 159 -12.82 5.53 -11.34
CA LEU A 159 -12.33 4.17 -11.18
C LEU A 159 -13.44 3.16 -10.88
N SER A 160 -14.45 3.55 -10.10
CA SER A 160 -15.63 2.70 -9.80
C SER A 160 -16.44 2.40 -11.06
N SER A 161 -16.72 3.40 -11.91
CA SER A 161 -17.44 3.19 -13.16
C SER A 161 -16.67 2.26 -14.11
N TRP A 162 -15.35 2.42 -14.20
CA TRP A 162 -14.47 1.49 -14.92
C TRP A 162 -14.54 0.08 -14.34
N ARG A 163 -14.45 -0.09 -13.02
CA ARG A 163 -14.53 -1.41 -12.39
C ARG A 163 -15.85 -2.11 -12.69
N GLN A 164 -16.96 -1.36 -12.71
CA GLN A 164 -18.27 -1.88 -13.09
C GLN A 164 -18.31 -2.35 -14.55
N GLN A 165 -17.73 -1.57 -15.47
CA GLN A 165 -17.63 -1.93 -16.89
C GLN A 165 -16.87 -3.25 -17.09
N TYR A 166 -15.81 -3.49 -16.31
CA TYR A 166 -14.96 -4.69 -16.42
C TYR A 166 -15.15 -5.69 -15.28
N ARG A 167 -16.35 -5.76 -14.69
CA ARG A 167 -16.64 -6.61 -13.52
C ARG A 167 -16.32 -8.10 -13.69
N GLN A 168 -16.28 -8.58 -14.94
CA GLN A 168 -15.98 -9.98 -15.26
C GLN A 168 -14.48 -10.29 -15.17
N VAL A 169 -13.62 -9.27 -15.22
CA VAL A 169 -12.16 -9.41 -15.12
C VAL A 169 -11.79 -9.50 -13.65
N LYS A 170 -11.49 -10.71 -13.19
CA LYS A 170 -10.89 -10.94 -11.87
C LYS A 170 -9.37 -10.90 -11.99
N LEU A 171 -8.77 -9.96 -11.28
CA LEU A 171 -7.33 -9.90 -11.12
C LEU A 171 -6.93 -10.87 -10.01
N ILE A 172 -5.72 -11.45 -10.10
CA ILE A 172 -5.18 -12.32 -9.04
C ILE A 172 -5.12 -11.51 -7.73
N GLU A 173 -4.81 -10.24 -7.86
CA GLU A 173 -4.76 -9.21 -6.83
C GLU A 173 -6.06 -9.09 -6.02
N ASP A 174 -7.22 -9.32 -6.64
CA ASP A 174 -8.52 -9.20 -5.98
C ASP A 174 -8.79 -10.33 -4.97
N SER A 175 -8.02 -11.42 -5.05
CA SER A 175 -8.12 -12.58 -4.16
C SER A 175 -7.11 -12.55 -3.00
N GLN A 176 -6.16 -11.62 -3.04
CA GLN A 176 -5.10 -11.56 -2.04
C GLN A 176 -5.55 -10.81 -0.78
N PRO A 177 -4.97 -11.15 0.38
CA PRO A 177 -5.02 -10.30 1.57
C PRO A 177 -4.73 -8.83 1.27
N PRO A 178 -5.50 -7.86 1.80
CA PRO A 178 -5.34 -6.44 1.44
C PRO A 178 -3.91 -5.91 1.60
N CYS A 179 -3.24 -6.23 2.71
CA CYS A 179 -1.89 -5.74 2.97
C CYS A 179 -0.81 -6.36 2.06
N GLN A 180 -1.10 -7.46 1.35
CA GLN A 180 -0.15 -8.06 0.38
C GLN A 180 0.11 -7.15 -0.83
N VAL A 181 -0.72 -6.13 -1.05
CA VAL A 181 -0.43 -5.10 -2.07
C VAL A 181 0.94 -4.47 -1.86
N PHE A 182 1.36 -4.25 -0.61
CA PHE A 182 2.62 -3.57 -0.30
C PHE A 182 3.85 -4.40 -0.63
N LYS A 183 3.77 -5.74 -0.58
CA LYS A 183 4.83 -6.62 -1.06
C LYS A 183 5.12 -6.37 -2.54
N ARG A 184 4.06 -6.25 -3.34
CA ARG A 184 4.14 -6.04 -4.79
C ARG A 184 4.59 -4.62 -5.13
N LEU A 185 4.06 -3.62 -4.43
CA LEU A 185 4.46 -2.22 -4.63
C LEU A 185 5.95 -2.07 -4.33
N MET A 186 6.44 -2.65 -3.24
CA MET A 186 7.86 -2.63 -2.90
C MET A 186 8.74 -3.27 -4.00
N GLN A 187 8.32 -4.43 -4.55
CA GLN A 187 9.02 -5.10 -5.66
C GLN A 187 9.06 -4.29 -6.97
N GLN A 188 8.23 -3.24 -7.11
CA GLN A 188 8.29 -2.36 -8.29
C GLN A 188 9.45 -1.34 -8.19
N PHE A 189 9.91 -1.04 -6.98
CA PHE A 189 10.91 0.00 -6.72
C PHE A 189 12.24 -0.57 -6.24
N LEU A 190 12.22 -1.70 -5.53
CA LEU A 190 13.42 -2.34 -5.03
C LEU A 190 13.95 -3.36 -6.05
N PRO A 191 15.26 -3.41 -6.30
CA PRO A 191 15.85 -4.47 -7.10
C PRO A 191 15.58 -5.82 -6.43
N ALA A 192 15.30 -6.86 -7.24
CA ALA A 192 15.29 -8.22 -6.73
C ALA A 192 16.67 -8.48 -6.09
N THR A 193 16.71 -8.89 -4.82
CA THR A 193 17.96 -9.18 -4.12
C THR A 193 18.79 -10.15 -4.97
N GLN A 194 20.12 -9.99 -4.96
CA GLN A 194 21.06 -10.83 -5.71
C GLN A 194 20.89 -12.35 -5.46
N GLU A 195 20.21 -12.75 -4.38
CA GLU A 195 19.74 -14.12 -4.13
C GLU A 195 18.89 -14.70 -5.27
N THR A 196 18.08 -13.87 -5.93
CA THR A 196 17.30 -14.28 -7.11
C THR A 196 18.11 -14.39 -8.40
N LEU A 197 19.28 -13.74 -8.45
CA LEU A 197 20.17 -13.80 -9.62
C LEU A 197 21.05 -15.07 -9.59
N HIS A 198 21.50 -15.49 -8.40
CA HIS A 198 22.29 -16.71 -8.25
C HIS A 198 21.49 -17.99 -8.52
N LEU A 199 20.23 -18.06 -8.09
CA LEU A 199 19.36 -19.20 -8.39
C LEU A 199 18.95 -19.30 -9.87
N ALA A 200 18.91 -18.17 -10.59
CA ALA A 200 18.67 -18.17 -12.03
C ALA A 200 19.92 -18.56 -12.83
N ALA A 201 21.12 -18.25 -12.34
CA ALA A 201 22.39 -18.61 -12.98
C ALA A 201 22.70 -20.13 -12.89
N ASP A 202 22.29 -20.78 -11.80
CA ASP A 202 22.54 -22.22 -11.59
C ASP A 202 21.58 -23.14 -12.36
N SER A 203 20.52 -22.61 -12.97
CA SER A 203 19.56 -23.41 -13.76
C SER A 203 19.85 -23.48 -15.26
N VAL A 204 20.96 -22.88 -15.73
CA VAL A 204 21.31 -22.79 -17.17
C VAL A 204 22.52 -23.65 -17.57
N MET A 205 23.10 -24.44 -16.67
CA MET A 205 24.15 -25.41 -17.02
C MET A 205 23.74 -26.86 -16.74
N GLU A 206 22.86 -27.41 -17.58
CA GLU A 206 22.91 -28.84 -17.89
C GLU A 206 23.71 -29.03 -19.19
N PRO A 207 24.90 -29.66 -19.14
CA PRO A 207 25.63 -30.00 -20.36
C PRO A 207 24.92 -31.15 -21.08
N THR A 208 24.63 -30.90 -22.35
CA THR A 208 24.03 -31.85 -23.29
C THR A 208 24.94 -33.10 -23.41
N PRO A 209 24.41 -34.33 -23.30
CA PRO A 209 25.23 -35.52 -23.48
C PRO A 209 25.59 -35.68 -24.96
N HIS A 210 26.90 -35.65 -25.26
CA HIS A 210 27.42 -36.01 -26.57
C HIS A 210 27.15 -37.49 -26.86
N LEU A 211 26.28 -37.75 -27.84
CA LEU A 211 26.22 -39.01 -28.57
C LEU A 211 27.34 -39.01 -29.61
N THR A 212 28.37 -39.83 -29.39
CA THR A 212 29.29 -40.28 -30.44
C THR A 212 28.94 -41.71 -30.85
N GLN A 213 28.73 -41.88 -32.15
CA GLN A 213 28.55 -43.14 -32.86
C GLN A 213 29.81 -44.01 -32.82
#